data_AF-A0A1B6GDL7-F1
#
_entry.id   AF-A0A1B6GDL7-F1
#
_cell.length_a   1.000
_cell.length_b   1.000
_cell.length_c   1.000
_cell.angle_alpha   90.00
_cell.angle_beta   90.00
_cell.angle_gamma   90.00
#
_symmetry.space_group_name_H-M   'P 1'
#
loop_
_entity.id
_entity.type
_entity.pdbx_description
1 polymer ?
#
loop_
_entity_poly.entity_id
_entity_poly.type
_entity_poly.pdbx_seq_one_letter_code
_entity_poly.pdbx_strand_id
1 'polypeptide(L)'
;MGIGCGNCFAKYILCLFNFGLFLAGGAILTVGIWLNLDKKSFIAFTQIVESEAQIPEFQHFSQPHVISQLSYILIAAGAFIFLVSFLGYCGALRESRCLLAFYGIMLVIILILEITAAGMAIAYRAKAEDETRKFLQTTIKDYYTPQRDKSDVVTLMWNYLMAQMSCCGLDSFEDFSDKYKEENSTQVMPAACCVLEGDIRRFTPKFPNCTQNPSYANSYYMTGCYKTVLNWVLDHINVVIWVVLGTIFVELFTVFLSFCLCKALQGYDDDK
;
A
#
# COMPACT_ATOMS: atom_id res chain seq x y z
N MET A 1 34.86 -30.17 -9.11
CA MET A 1 34.38 -30.76 -7.85
C MET A 1 33.07 -30.06 -7.49
N GLY A 2 32.01 -30.81 -7.19
CA GLY A 2 30.66 -30.26 -7.03
C GLY A 2 30.54 -29.36 -5.80
N ILE A 3 29.76 -28.28 -5.95
CA ILE A 3 29.30 -27.43 -4.85
C ILE A 3 28.70 -28.33 -3.76
N GLY A 4 29.21 -28.26 -2.53
CA GLY A 4 28.75 -29.11 -1.42
C GLY A 4 27.23 -29.03 -1.22
N CYS A 5 26.62 -30.08 -0.65
CA CYS A 5 25.16 -30.23 -0.55
C CYS A 5 24.45 -29.01 0.09
N GLY A 6 25.06 -28.38 1.11
CA GLY A 6 24.51 -27.19 1.76
C GLY A 6 24.49 -25.94 0.87
N ASN A 7 25.50 -25.79 0.01
CA ASN A 7 25.59 -24.66 -0.93
C ASN A 7 24.65 -24.86 -2.13
N CYS A 8 24.41 -26.11 -2.51
CA CYS A 8 23.40 -26.47 -3.51
C CYS A 8 21.99 -26.11 -3.01
N PHE A 9 21.68 -26.46 -1.75
CA PHE A 9 20.41 -26.10 -1.11
C PHE A 9 20.21 -24.58 -0.99
N ALA A 10 21.24 -23.85 -0.54
CA ALA A 10 21.22 -22.38 -0.47
C ALA A 10 20.95 -21.73 -1.84
N LYS A 11 21.59 -22.24 -2.89
CA LYS A 11 21.36 -21.79 -4.28
C LYS A 11 19.91 -21.98 -4.69
N TYR A 12 19.34 -23.17 -4.49
CA TYR A 12 17.95 -23.45 -4.89
C TYR A 12 16.94 -22.58 -4.13
N ILE A 13 17.13 -22.38 -2.82
CA ILE A 13 16.27 -21.49 -2.03
C ILE A 13 16.34 -20.06 -2.56
N LEU A 14 17.55 -19.50 -2.71
CA LEU A 14 17.73 -18.14 -3.22
C LEU A 14 17.11 -17.96 -4.60
N CYS A 15 17.30 -18.95 -5.48
CA CYS A 15 16.76 -18.96 -6.83
C CYS A 15 15.23 -18.97 -6.82
N LEU A 16 14.61 -19.90 -6.09
CA LEU A 16 13.15 -20.04 -6.03
C LEU A 16 12.49 -18.81 -5.39
N PHE A 17 13.02 -18.33 -4.27
CA PHE A 17 12.50 -17.18 -3.55
C PHE A 17 12.58 -15.90 -4.41
N ASN A 18 13.76 -15.61 -4.98
CA ASN A 18 13.92 -14.43 -5.84
C ASN A 18 13.14 -14.55 -7.16
N PHE A 19 12.96 -15.76 -7.71
CA PHE A 19 12.11 -15.95 -8.88
C PHE A 19 10.65 -15.64 -8.57
N GLY A 20 10.15 -16.07 -7.41
CA GLY A 20 8.80 -15.72 -6.95
C GLY A 20 8.62 -14.20 -6.80
N LEU A 21 9.56 -13.53 -6.13
CA LEU A 21 9.53 -12.07 -5.98
C LEU A 21 9.68 -11.33 -7.31
N PHE A 22 10.47 -11.86 -8.24
CA PHE A 22 10.62 -11.32 -9.59
C PHE A 22 9.28 -11.37 -10.35
N LEU A 23 8.54 -12.48 -10.29
CA LEU A 23 7.23 -12.60 -10.90
C LEU A 23 6.21 -11.67 -10.22
N ALA A 24 6.20 -11.61 -8.89
CA ALA A 24 5.32 -10.71 -8.15
C ALA A 24 5.61 -9.23 -8.47
N GLY A 25 6.87 -8.82 -8.47
CA GLY A 25 7.31 -7.48 -8.86
C GLY A 25 6.96 -7.14 -10.30
N GLY A 26 7.12 -8.11 -11.21
CA GLY A 26 6.71 -7.99 -12.61
C GLY A 26 5.19 -7.79 -12.75
N ALA A 27 4.38 -8.57 -12.03
CA ALA A 27 2.93 -8.41 -12.03
C ALA A 27 2.51 -7.04 -11.48
N ILE A 28 3.08 -6.60 -10.36
CA ILE A 28 2.82 -5.27 -9.78
C ILE A 28 3.21 -4.16 -10.75
N LEU A 29 4.37 -4.28 -11.40
CA LEU A 29 4.84 -3.33 -12.40
C LEU A 29 3.93 -3.30 -13.62
N THR A 30 3.51 -4.45 -14.15
CA THR A 30 2.57 -4.54 -15.28
C THR A 30 1.24 -3.90 -14.92
N VAL A 31 0.69 -4.18 -13.73
CA VAL A 31 -0.53 -3.53 -13.25
C VAL A 31 -0.33 -2.02 -13.15
N GLY A 32 0.78 -1.56 -12.56
CA GLY A 32 1.11 -0.14 -12.48
C GLY A 32 1.20 0.55 -13.84
N ILE A 33 1.88 -0.07 -14.82
CA ILE A 33 2.00 0.47 -16.18
C ILE A 33 0.64 0.46 -16.90
N TRP A 34 -0.12 -0.63 -16.79
CA TRP A 34 -1.46 -0.72 -17.39
C TRP A 34 -2.36 0.38 -16.83
N LEU A 35 -2.39 0.53 -15.50
CA LEU A 35 -3.07 1.63 -14.82
C LEU A 35 -2.65 2.99 -15.41
N ASN A 36 -1.34 3.25 -15.56
CA ASN A 36 -0.87 4.52 -16.10
C ASN A 36 -1.30 4.79 -17.54
N LEU A 37 -1.21 3.78 -18.41
CA LEU A 37 -1.38 3.90 -19.87
C LEU A 37 -2.83 3.77 -20.35
N ASP A 38 -3.61 2.86 -19.76
CA ASP A 38 -4.95 2.55 -20.23
C ASP A 38 -5.96 2.41 -19.09
N LYS A 39 -6.23 3.58 -18.51
CA LYS A 39 -7.21 3.81 -17.46
C LYS A 39 -8.60 3.29 -17.86
N LYS A 40 -8.98 3.37 -19.14
CA LYS A 40 -10.33 3.02 -19.62
C LYS A 40 -10.50 1.50 -19.75
N SER A 41 -9.49 0.80 -20.28
CA SER A 41 -9.53 -0.66 -20.38
C SER A 41 -9.45 -1.35 -19.02
N PHE A 42 -8.75 -0.77 -18.04
CA PHE A 42 -8.79 -1.29 -16.67
C PHE A 42 -10.20 -1.22 -16.07
N ILE A 43 -10.89 -0.09 -16.25
CA ILE A 43 -12.28 0.11 -15.80
C ILE A 43 -13.22 -0.90 -16.47
N ALA A 44 -13.06 -1.17 -17.76
CA ALA A 44 -13.87 -2.16 -18.46
C ALA A 44 -13.57 -3.59 -17.98
N PHE A 45 -12.31 -3.91 -17.70
CA PHE A 45 -11.90 -5.22 -17.19
C PHE A 45 -12.46 -5.50 -15.79
N THR A 46 -12.37 -4.53 -14.87
CA THR A 46 -12.93 -4.69 -13.51
C THR A 46 -14.44 -4.93 -13.53
N GLN A 47 -15.17 -4.28 -14.44
CA GLN A 47 -16.60 -4.52 -14.64
C GLN A 47 -16.93 -5.93 -15.17
N ILE A 48 -16.05 -6.54 -15.97
CA ILE A 48 -16.25 -7.88 -16.54
C ILE A 48 -15.95 -8.96 -15.49
N VAL A 49 -14.83 -8.84 -14.75
CA VAL A 49 -14.42 -9.82 -13.72
C VAL A 49 -15.48 -9.98 -12.63
N GLU A 50 -16.18 -8.90 -12.30
CA GLU A 50 -17.24 -8.88 -11.29
C GLU A 50 -18.48 -9.71 -11.69
N SER A 51 -18.70 -9.96 -12.98
CA SER A 51 -19.82 -10.77 -13.46
C SER A 51 -19.60 -12.28 -13.28
N GLU A 52 -18.35 -12.73 -13.13
CA GLU A 52 -18.01 -14.17 -13.02
C GLU A 52 -17.43 -14.56 -11.66
N ALA A 53 -16.72 -13.65 -10.99
CA ALA A 53 -16.15 -13.89 -9.67
C ALA A 53 -16.85 -13.01 -8.65
N GLN A 54 -17.57 -13.62 -7.70
CA GLN A 54 -18.20 -12.99 -6.54
C GLN A 54 -17.13 -12.44 -5.56
N ILE A 55 -16.23 -11.58 -6.05
CA ILE A 55 -15.17 -10.86 -5.35
C ILE A 55 -15.53 -9.38 -5.45
N PRO A 56 -16.39 -8.86 -4.55
CA PRO A 56 -17.04 -7.57 -4.77
C PRO A 56 -16.14 -6.35 -4.46
N GLU A 57 -14.84 -6.53 -4.17
CA GLU A 57 -13.95 -5.47 -3.69
C GLU A 57 -13.41 -4.46 -4.74
N PHE A 58 -13.44 -4.80 -6.04
CA PHE A 58 -12.66 -4.06 -7.05
C PHE A 58 -13.39 -2.95 -7.81
N GLN A 59 -14.71 -2.80 -7.65
CA GLN A 59 -15.53 -2.02 -8.58
C GLN A 59 -15.20 -0.50 -8.60
N HIS A 60 -14.71 0.07 -7.49
CA HIS A 60 -14.62 1.54 -7.37
C HIS A 60 -13.24 2.17 -7.52
N PHE A 61 -12.12 1.41 -7.50
CA PHE A 61 -10.79 1.96 -7.86
C PHE A 61 -10.69 2.38 -9.35
N SER A 62 -11.73 2.07 -10.12
CA SER A 62 -11.95 2.25 -11.55
C SER A 62 -12.35 3.68 -11.94
N GLN A 63 -11.60 4.70 -11.50
CA GLN A 63 -11.84 6.10 -11.86
C GLN A 63 -10.55 6.74 -12.40
N PRO A 64 -10.57 7.45 -13.54
CA PRO A 64 -9.37 7.70 -14.35
C PRO A 64 -8.31 8.59 -13.68
N HIS A 65 -8.66 9.45 -12.72
CA HIS A 65 -7.67 10.26 -12.00
C HIS A 65 -7.00 9.47 -10.87
N VAL A 66 -7.75 8.54 -10.24
CA VAL A 66 -7.28 7.63 -9.18
C VAL A 66 -6.02 6.88 -9.60
N ILE A 67 -6.14 6.40 -10.82
CA ILE A 67 -5.23 5.45 -11.40
C ILE A 67 -3.83 6.07 -11.58
N SER A 68 -3.72 7.39 -11.80
CA SER A 68 -2.42 8.04 -12.03
C SER A 68 -1.49 8.00 -10.81
N GLN A 69 -1.93 8.47 -9.65
CA GLN A 69 -1.02 8.58 -8.48
C GLN A 69 -0.65 7.21 -7.93
N LEU A 70 -1.63 6.31 -7.82
CA LEU A 70 -1.40 4.93 -7.42
C LEU A 70 -0.52 4.19 -8.44
N SER A 71 -0.68 4.45 -9.74
CA SER A 71 0.17 3.85 -10.78
C SER A 71 1.63 4.20 -10.59
N TYR A 72 1.97 5.45 -10.23
CA TYR A 72 3.37 5.83 -10.03
C TYR A 72 4.01 5.08 -8.85
N ILE A 73 3.27 4.91 -7.76
CA ILE A 73 3.75 4.14 -6.59
C ILE A 73 3.93 2.67 -6.98
N LEU A 74 2.93 2.07 -7.65
CA LEU A 74 3.01 0.67 -8.10
C LEU A 74 4.12 0.43 -9.12
N ILE A 75 4.34 1.37 -10.05
CA ILE A 75 5.44 1.31 -11.02
C ILE A 75 6.78 1.38 -10.27
N ALA A 76 6.95 2.34 -9.37
CA ALA A 76 8.21 2.51 -8.64
C ALA A 76 8.50 1.30 -7.74
N ALA A 77 7.53 0.86 -6.94
CA ALA A 77 7.67 -0.30 -6.05
C ALA A 77 7.86 -1.60 -6.85
N GLY A 78 7.03 -1.83 -7.87
CA GLY A 78 7.09 -3.01 -8.73
C GLY A 78 8.42 -3.10 -9.49
N ALA A 79 8.89 -1.99 -10.07
CA ALA A 79 10.19 -1.94 -10.73
C ALA A 79 11.35 -2.20 -9.76
N PHE A 80 11.30 -1.63 -8.56
CA PHE A 80 12.33 -1.86 -7.54
C PHE A 80 12.39 -3.34 -7.12
N ILE A 81 11.24 -3.94 -6.78
CA ILE A 81 11.14 -5.37 -6.42
C ILE A 81 11.61 -6.25 -7.58
N PHE A 82 11.17 -5.96 -8.81
CA PHE A 82 11.56 -6.69 -10.00
C PHE A 82 13.08 -6.67 -10.22
N LEU A 83 13.71 -5.50 -10.14
CA LEU A 83 15.15 -5.35 -10.37
C LEU A 83 15.98 -6.04 -9.27
N VAL A 84 15.67 -5.81 -7.99
CA VAL A 84 16.40 -6.42 -6.87
C VAL A 84 16.29 -7.95 -6.92
N SER A 85 15.09 -8.46 -7.19
CA SER A 85 14.84 -9.91 -7.27
C SER A 85 15.49 -10.53 -8.51
N PHE A 86 15.50 -9.82 -9.65
CA PHE A 86 16.20 -10.27 -10.85
C PHE A 86 17.71 -10.42 -10.63
N LEU A 87 18.32 -9.48 -9.88
CA LEU A 87 19.73 -9.55 -9.50
C LEU A 87 20.01 -10.73 -8.58
N GLY A 88 19.17 -10.97 -7.57
CA GLY A 88 19.28 -12.12 -6.68
C GLY A 88 19.15 -13.46 -7.42
N TYR A 89 18.14 -13.57 -8.29
CA TYR A 89 17.92 -14.75 -9.14
C TYR A 89 19.10 -15.00 -10.08
N CYS A 90 19.53 -13.99 -10.84
CA CYS A 90 20.65 -14.11 -11.78
C CYS A 90 21.98 -14.37 -11.07
N GLY A 91 22.21 -13.75 -9.90
CA GLY A 91 23.40 -13.96 -9.08
C GLY A 91 23.52 -15.42 -8.62
N ALA A 92 22.42 -15.99 -8.13
CA ALA A 92 22.36 -17.39 -7.72
C ALA A 92 22.44 -18.36 -8.92
N LEU A 93 21.70 -18.09 -10.01
CA LEU A 93 21.62 -18.97 -11.19
C LEU A 93 22.94 -19.02 -11.96
N ARG A 94 23.54 -17.85 -12.23
CA ARG A 94 24.80 -17.71 -12.97
C ARG A 94 26.03 -17.93 -12.10
N GLU A 95 25.85 -18.18 -10.81
CA GLU A 95 26.95 -18.35 -9.86
C GLU A 95 27.95 -17.17 -9.93
N SER A 96 27.41 -15.95 -10.07
CA SER A 96 28.22 -14.75 -10.24
C SER A 96 28.43 -14.05 -8.92
N ARG A 97 29.68 -14.10 -8.41
CA ARG A 97 30.09 -13.45 -7.16
C ARG A 97 29.73 -11.96 -7.12
N CYS A 98 29.97 -11.25 -8.23
CA CYS A 98 29.74 -9.81 -8.31
C CYS A 98 28.24 -9.48 -8.18
N LEU A 99 27.37 -10.17 -8.90
CA LEU A 99 25.92 -9.97 -8.82
C LEU A 99 25.39 -10.31 -7.42
N LEU A 100 25.87 -11.41 -6.84
CA LEU A 100 25.44 -11.88 -5.53
C LEU A 100 25.91 -10.95 -4.40
N ALA A 101 27.13 -10.44 -4.49
CA ALA A 101 27.65 -9.42 -3.59
C ALA A 101 26.85 -8.11 -3.69
N PHE A 102 26.56 -7.64 -4.91
CA PHE A 102 25.75 -6.44 -5.12
C PHE A 102 24.34 -6.61 -4.55
N TYR A 103 23.70 -7.75 -4.81
CA TYR A 103 22.41 -8.11 -4.22
C TYR A 103 22.45 -8.11 -2.69
N GLY A 104 23.45 -8.75 -2.08
CA GLY A 104 23.62 -8.77 -0.63
C GLY A 104 23.83 -7.37 -0.03
N ILE A 105 24.64 -6.52 -0.68
CA ILE A 105 24.85 -5.13 -0.26
C ILE A 105 23.55 -4.32 -0.35
N MET A 106 22.77 -4.47 -1.42
CA MET A 106 21.47 -3.80 -1.56
C MET A 106 20.51 -4.18 -0.44
N LEU A 107 20.42 -5.47 -0.09
CA LEU A 107 19.60 -5.93 1.04
C LEU A 107 20.08 -5.36 2.39
N VAL A 108 21.39 -5.27 2.62
CA VAL A 108 21.93 -4.63 3.83
C VAL A 108 21.55 -3.15 3.89
N ILE A 109 21.59 -2.44 2.76
CA ILE A 109 21.17 -1.03 2.70
C ILE A 109 19.68 -0.91 3.02
N ILE A 110 18.83 -1.77 2.45
CA ILE A 110 17.38 -1.79 2.75
C ILE A 110 17.16 -2.02 4.25
N LEU A 111 17.81 -3.02 4.84
CA LEU A 111 17.71 -3.31 6.27
C LEU A 111 18.10 -2.11 7.15
N ILE A 112 19.16 -1.38 6.79
CA ILE A 112 19.56 -0.15 7.51
C ILE A 112 18.48 0.93 7.38
N LEU A 113 17.90 1.10 6.19
CA LEU A 113 16.81 2.06 5.97
C LEU A 113 15.56 1.68 6.78
N GLU A 114 15.21 0.41 6.84
CA GLU A 114 14.08 -0.09 7.64
C GLU A 114 14.29 0.18 9.14
N ILE A 115 15.45 -0.20 9.69
CA ILE A 115 15.78 0.03 11.10
C ILE A 115 15.79 1.53 11.41
N THR A 116 16.32 2.36 10.51
CA THR A 116 16.36 3.82 10.67
C THR A 116 14.95 4.40 10.63
N ALA A 117 14.10 3.98 9.68
CA ALA A 117 12.72 4.42 9.58
C ALA A 117 11.91 4.04 10.83
N ALA A 118 12.01 2.79 11.28
CA ALA A 118 11.36 2.31 12.51
C ALA A 118 11.85 3.07 13.74
N GLY A 119 13.17 3.28 13.85
CA GLY A 119 13.78 4.05 14.94
C GLY A 119 13.30 5.49 14.97
N MET A 120 13.24 6.17 13.82
CA MET A 120 12.72 7.54 13.71
C MET A 120 11.23 7.62 14.06
N ALA A 121 10.42 6.66 13.59
CA ALA A 121 8.99 6.61 13.92
C ALA A 121 8.76 6.47 15.43
N ILE A 122 9.64 5.74 16.14
CA ILE A 122 9.57 5.58 17.61
C ILE A 122 10.15 6.78 18.35
N ALA A 123 11.29 7.32 17.94
CA ALA A 123 11.95 8.44 18.60
C ALA A 123 11.14 9.73 18.49
N TYR A 124 10.47 9.93 17.36
CA TYR A 124 9.73 11.15 17.05
C TYR A 124 8.23 10.92 16.95
N ARG A 125 7.65 10.01 17.75
CA ARG A 125 6.22 9.65 17.70
C ARG A 125 5.29 10.86 17.64
N ALA A 126 5.46 11.83 18.53
CA ALA A 126 4.61 13.02 18.57
C ALA A 126 4.71 13.87 17.29
N LYS A 127 5.92 13.99 16.73
CA LYS A 127 6.14 14.71 15.46
C LYS A 127 5.60 13.90 14.27
N ALA A 128 5.80 12.58 14.26
CA ALA A 128 5.25 11.71 13.23
C ALA A 128 3.71 11.76 13.22
N GLU A 129 3.08 11.78 14.39
CA GLU A 129 1.64 12.00 14.53
C GLU A 129 1.21 13.36 13.96
N ASP A 130 1.87 14.45 14.35
CA ASP A 130 1.54 15.80 13.88
C ASP A 130 1.71 15.96 12.36
N GLU A 131 2.83 15.49 11.80
CA GLU A 131 3.08 15.51 10.35
C GLU A 131 2.07 14.64 9.59
N THR A 132 1.72 13.46 10.13
CA THR A 132 0.70 12.59 9.53
C THR A 132 -0.67 13.28 9.54
N ARG A 133 -1.05 13.90 10.66
CA ARG A 133 -2.30 14.65 10.75
C ARG A 133 -2.33 15.82 9.78
N LYS A 134 -1.26 16.61 9.70
CA LYS A 134 -1.14 17.70 8.72
C LYS A 134 -1.28 17.20 7.29
N PHE A 135 -0.56 16.14 6.94
CA PHE A 135 -0.66 15.53 5.61
C PHE A 135 -2.09 15.07 5.28
N LEU A 136 -2.74 14.38 6.21
CA LEU A 136 -4.13 13.94 6.04
C LEU A 136 -5.11 15.12 5.97
N GLN A 137 -4.87 16.16 6.77
CA GLN A 137 -5.68 17.37 6.76
C GLN A 137 -5.55 18.10 5.42
N THR A 138 -4.35 18.25 4.88
CA THR A 138 -4.10 18.77 3.51
C THR A 138 -4.81 17.91 2.47
N THR A 139 -4.81 16.59 2.68
CA THR A 139 -5.49 15.65 1.78
C THR A 139 -7.01 15.94 1.72
N ILE A 140 -7.67 16.17 2.85
CA ILE A 140 -9.08 16.61 2.87
C ILE A 140 -9.23 18.03 2.31
N LYS A 141 -8.44 18.99 2.80
CA LYS A 141 -8.59 20.41 2.45
C LYS A 141 -8.25 20.77 1.02
N ASP A 142 -7.35 20.05 0.36
CA ASP A 142 -6.89 20.45 -0.98
C ASP A 142 -7.39 19.51 -2.07
N TYR A 143 -7.73 18.28 -1.71
CA TYR A 143 -8.07 17.22 -2.68
C TYR A 143 -9.49 16.68 -2.53
N TYR A 144 -10.09 16.74 -1.34
CA TYR A 144 -11.48 16.36 -1.13
C TYR A 144 -12.41 17.55 -1.39
N THR A 145 -13.06 17.63 -2.56
CA THR A 145 -13.90 18.78 -2.96
C THR A 145 -15.25 18.31 -3.51
N PRO A 146 -16.39 18.94 -3.17
CA PRO A 146 -17.71 18.53 -3.68
C PRO A 146 -17.84 18.65 -5.22
N GLN A 147 -17.14 19.62 -5.80
CA GLN A 147 -17.13 19.98 -7.22
C GLN A 147 -16.00 19.39 -8.05
N ARG A 148 -14.95 18.85 -7.40
CA ARG A 148 -14.02 18.01 -8.17
C ARG A 148 -14.76 16.75 -8.56
N ASP A 149 -14.45 16.27 -9.76
CA ASP A 149 -14.96 15.03 -10.30
C ASP A 149 -14.99 13.98 -9.17
N LYS A 150 -16.15 13.37 -8.90
CA LYS A 150 -16.42 12.47 -7.75
C LYS A 150 -15.62 11.16 -7.81
N SER A 151 -14.55 11.18 -8.59
CA SER A 151 -13.71 10.15 -9.18
C SER A 151 -12.22 10.34 -8.83
N ASP A 152 -11.85 11.31 -7.99
CA ASP A 152 -10.47 11.45 -7.47
C ASP A 152 -10.11 10.30 -6.51
N VAL A 153 -8.83 9.82 -6.49
CA VAL A 153 -8.36 8.75 -5.56
C VAL A 153 -8.75 9.14 -4.17
N VAL A 154 -8.47 10.40 -3.88
CA VAL A 154 -8.42 10.91 -2.54
C VAL A 154 -9.83 10.93 -1.99
N THR A 155 -10.78 11.44 -2.79
CA THR A 155 -12.20 11.45 -2.45
C THR A 155 -12.74 10.04 -2.23
N LEU A 156 -12.39 9.09 -3.10
CA LEU A 156 -12.86 7.71 -2.97
C LEU A 156 -12.25 7.00 -1.76
N MET A 157 -10.94 7.15 -1.54
CA MET A 157 -10.24 6.55 -0.40
C MET A 157 -10.82 7.07 0.91
N TRP A 158 -11.08 8.38 1.00
CA TRP A 158 -11.79 8.97 2.14
C TRP A 158 -13.22 8.46 2.27
N ASN A 159 -13.99 8.36 1.19
CA ASN A 159 -15.36 7.82 1.24
C ASN A 159 -15.39 6.38 1.74
N TYR A 160 -14.50 5.53 1.21
CA TYR A 160 -14.39 4.14 1.65
C TYR A 160 -13.93 4.05 3.10
N LEU A 161 -12.93 4.82 3.49
CA LEU A 161 -12.45 4.88 4.87
C LEU A 161 -13.57 5.28 5.84
N MET A 162 -14.31 6.35 5.53
CA MET A 162 -15.43 6.84 6.33
C MET A 162 -16.55 5.80 6.46
N ALA A 163 -16.93 5.16 5.35
CA ALA A 163 -17.94 4.12 5.34
C ALA A 163 -17.51 2.86 6.10
N GLN A 164 -16.29 2.37 5.85
CA GLN A 164 -15.75 1.16 6.43
C GLN A 164 -15.48 1.30 7.93
N MET A 165 -14.93 2.45 8.34
CA MET A 165 -14.53 2.70 9.72
C MET A 165 -15.62 3.43 10.52
N SER A 166 -16.77 3.73 9.90
CA SER A 166 -17.91 4.41 10.55
C SER A 166 -17.48 5.73 11.23
N CYS A 167 -16.79 6.57 10.48
CA CYS A 167 -16.23 7.84 10.91
C CYS A 167 -16.47 8.93 9.85
N CYS A 168 -16.24 10.20 10.19
CA CYS A 168 -16.43 11.33 9.28
C CYS A 168 -15.32 12.38 9.45
N GLY A 169 -14.69 12.75 8.34
CA GLY A 169 -13.59 13.73 8.33
C GLY A 169 -12.33 13.21 9.03
N LEU A 170 -11.36 14.10 9.25
CA LEU A 170 -10.14 13.76 9.98
C LEU A 170 -10.45 13.66 11.47
N ASP A 171 -11.04 14.73 11.99
CA ASP A 171 -11.49 14.89 13.37
C ASP A 171 -13.02 14.98 13.46
N SER A 172 -13.68 15.57 12.47
CA SER A 172 -15.16 15.61 12.37
C SER A 172 -15.63 16.09 10.98
N PHE A 173 -16.95 16.14 10.77
CA PHE A 173 -17.55 16.73 9.57
C PHE A 173 -17.16 18.19 9.32
N GLU A 174 -16.74 18.93 10.36
CA GLU A 174 -16.34 20.34 10.24
C GLU A 174 -15.11 20.50 9.33
N ASP A 175 -14.30 19.46 9.17
CA ASP A 175 -13.15 19.42 8.27
C ASP A 175 -13.53 19.66 6.82
N PHE A 176 -14.80 19.41 6.46
CA PHE A 176 -15.36 19.69 5.13
C PHE A 176 -16.06 21.05 5.04
N SER A 177 -16.39 21.66 6.18
CA SER A 177 -17.43 22.69 6.25
C SER A 177 -17.16 23.92 5.39
N ASP A 178 -15.91 24.36 5.26
CA ASP A 178 -15.56 25.54 4.44
C ASP A 178 -15.88 25.31 2.96
N LYS A 179 -15.64 24.11 2.44
CA LYS A 179 -15.91 23.77 1.04
C LYS A 179 -17.38 23.56 0.71
N TYR A 180 -18.15 23.06 1.68
CA TYR A 180 -19.59 22.83 1.51
C TYR A 180 -20.41 24.11 1.76
N LYS A 181 -19.86 25.09 2.51
CA LYS A 181 -20.46 26.42 2.73
C LYS A 181 -20.38 27.33 1.51
N GLU A 182 -19.34 27.22 0.68
CA GLU A 182 -19.17 28.06 -0.52
C GLU A 182 -20.19 27.77 -1.63
N GLU A 183 -20.90 26.63 -1.58
CA GLU A 183 -21.58 26.08 -2.76
C GLU A 183 -23.09 26.36 -2.88
N ASN A 184 -23.71 27.20 -2.04
CA ASN A 184 -25.20 27.31 -1.98
C ASN A 184 -25.89 25.93 -1.83
N SER A 185 -25.18 24.91 -1.34
CA SER A 185 -25.70 23.57 -1.14
C SER A 185 -26.26 23.45 0.28
N THR A 186 -27.41 22.79 0.45
CA THR A 186 -27.94 22.46 1.78
C THR A 186 -27.16 21.33 2.45
N GLN A 187 -26.17 20.77 1.76
CA GLN A 187 -25.35 19.66 2.21
C GLN A 187 -24.14 20.19 2.99
N VAL A 188 -23.91 19.65 4.19
CA VAL A 188 -22.80 20.07 5.07
C VAL A 188 -21.65 19.07 5.10
N MET A 189 -21.86 17.86 4.58
CA MET A 189 -20.86 16.79 4.56
C MET A 189 -21.21 15.68 3.53
N PRO A 190 -20.27 14.78 3.21
CA PRO A 190 -20.48 13.69 2.25
C PRO A 190 -21.46 12.60 2.71
N ALA A 191 -22.07 11.91 1.75
CA ALA A 191 -22.94 10.75 2.01
C ALA A 191 -22.21 9.57 2.69
N ALA A 192 -20.90 9.43 2.47
CA ALA A 192 -20.08 8.41 3.12
C ALA A 192 -19.98 8.55 4.65
N CYS A 193 -20.27 9.74 5.20
CA CYS A 193 -20.38 9.96 6.64
C CYS A 193 -21.71 9.46 7.25
N CYS A 194 -22.68 9.11 6.41
CA CYS A 194 -23.99 8.66 6.84
C CYS A 194 -24.00 7.18 7.19
N VAL A 195 -24.99 6.76 7.98
CA VAL A 195 -25.34 5.34 8.08
C VAL A 195 -25.85 4.88 6.72
N LEU A 196 -25.16 3.91 6.13
CA LEU A 196 -25.45 3.41 4.79
C LEU A 196 -26.43 2.23 4.81
N GLU A 197 -27.16 2.06 3.71
CA GLU A 197 -28.04 0.91 3.49
C GLU A 197 -27.49 0.01 2.37
N GLY A 198 -27.54 -1.31 2.58
CA GLY A 198 -27.05 -2.28 1.62
C GLY A 198 -25.52 -2.33 1.54
N ASP A 199 -24.98 -2.32 0.32
CA ASP A 199 -23.54 -2.35 0.09
C ASP A 199 -22.90 -0.98 0.39
N ILE A 200 -21.95 -0.96 1.33
CA ILE A 200 -21.20 0.24 1.75
C ILE A 200 -20.51 0.95 0.58
N ARG A 201 -20.20 0.24 -0.50
CA ARG A 201 -19.51 0.79 -1.69
C ARG A 201 -20.39 1.68 -2.54
N ARG A 202 -21.73 1.56 -2.41
CA ARG A 202 -22.68 2.42 -3.11
C ARG A 202 -22.88 3.77 -2.44
N PHE A 203 -22.36 3.94 -1.22
CA PHE A 203 -22.50 5.16 -0.41
C PHE A 203 -23.94 5.68 -0.36
N THR A 204 -24.92 4.78 -0.32
CA THR A 204 -26.34 5.12 -0.30
C THR A 204 -26.80 5.35 1.14
N PRO A 205 -27.16 6.58 1.54
CA PRO A 205 -27.60 6.86 2.90
C PRO A 205 -28.92 6.16 3.20
N LYS A 206 -29.01 5.49 4.34
CA LYS A 206 -30.28 4.95 4.86
C LYS A 206 -31.30 6.06 5.17
N PHE A 207 -30.81 7.27 5.49
CA PHE A 207 -31.62 8.44 5.81
C PHE A 207 -31.34 9.56 4.80
N PRO A 208 -32.33 9.96 3.96
CA PRO A 208 -32.11 10.91 2.85
C PRO A 208 -31.58 12.28 3.27
N ASN A 209 -31.98 12.76 4.46
CA ASN A 209 -31.60 14.09 4.96
C ASN A 209 -30.33 14.09 5.81
N CYS A 210 -29.62 12.97 5.94
CA CYS A 210 -28.43 12.87 6.79
C CYS A 210 -27.34 13.88 6.41
N THR A 211 -27.13 14.10 5.12
CA THR A 211 -26.07 14.99 4.61
C THR A 211 -26.36 16.47 4.86
N GLN A 212 -27.59 16.83 5.21
CA GLN A 212 -28.04 18.20 5.48
C GLN A 212 -28.29 18.43 6.97
N ASN A 213 -28.89 17.44 7.65
CA ASN A 213 -29.21 17.48 9.07
C ASN A 213 -28.64 16.23 9.77
N PRO A 214 -27.32 16.20 10.02
CA PRO A 214 -26.69 15.08 10.69
C PRO A 214 -27.07 14.97 12.16
N SER A 215 -27.15 13.74 12.63
CA SER A 215 -27.38 13.36 14.02
C SER A 215 -26.61 12.07 14.33
N TYR A 216 -26.46 11.76 15.62
CA TYR A 216 -25.85 10.50 16.05
C TYR A 216 -26.64 9.25 15.64
N ALA A 217 -27.93 9.39 15.28
CA ALA A 217 -28.77 8.26 14.87
C ALA A 217 -28.65 7.94 13.37
N ASN A 218 -28.26 8.90 12.54
CA ASN A 218 -28.23 8.76 11.08
C ASN A 218 -26.83 8.92 10.46
N SER A 219 -25.81 9.24 11.26
CA SER A 219 -24.47 9.57 10.77
C SER A 219 -23.38 9.41 11.83
N TYR A 220 -22.13 9.46 11.37
CA TYR A 220 -20.91 9.47 12.18
C TYR A 220 -20.21 10.83 12.19
N TYR A 221 -20.97 11.92 12.02
CA TYR A 221 -20.48 13.26 11.76
C TYR A 221 -19.48 13.82 12.81
N MET A 222 -19.54 13.39 14.06
CA MET A 222 -18.60 13.82 15.13
C MET A 222 -17.50 12.80 15.45
N THR A 223 -17.47 11.66 14.75
CA THR A 223 -16.49 10.60 14.98
C THR A 223 -15.34 10.76 13.98
N GLY A 224 -14.22 11.35 14.40
CA GLY A 224 -13.07 11.55 13.52
C GLY A 224 -12.39 10.25 13.07
N CYS A 225 -12.04 10.17 11.79
CA CYS A 225 -11.39 8.99 11.23
C CYS A 225 -9.95 8.79 11.71
N TYR A 226 -9.20 9.86 12.01
CA TYR A 226 -7.82 9.73 12.45
C TYR A 226 -7.70 8.87 13.72
N LYS A 227 -8.47 9.23 14.76
CA LYS A 227 -8.48 8.48 16.03
C LYS A 227 -9.05 7.07 15.85
N THR A 228 -10.09 6.93 15.03
CA THR A 228 -10.74 5.62 14.80
C THR A 228 -9.77 4.65 14.12
N VAL A 229 -9.07 5.10 13.08
CA VAL A 229 -8.05 4.30 12.39
C VAL A 229 -6.86 4.03 13.30
N LEU A 230 -6.40 5.04 14.05
CA LEU A 230 -5.30 4.86 15.00
C LEU A 230 -5.63 3.79 16.04
N ASN A 231 -6.82 3.84 16.64
CA ASN A 231 -7.26 2.84 17.60
C ASN A 231 -7.35 1.45 16.97
N TRP A 232 -7.91 1.35 15.76
CA TRP A 232 -7.96 0.08 15.04
C TRP A 232 -6.56 -0.50 14.78
N VAL A 233 -5.60 0.34 14.40
CA VAL A 233 -4.20 -0.07 14.22
C VAL A 233 -3.57 -0.50 15.54
N LEU A 234 -3.83 0.21 16.63
CA LEU A 234 -3.32 -0.14 17.96
C LEU A 234 -3.91 -1.46 18.47
N ASP A 235 -5.19 -1.72 18.21
CA ASP A 235 -5.86 -2.98 18.55
C ASP A 235 -5.26 -4.16 17.75
N HIS A 236 -4.80 -3.91 16.53
CA HIS A 236 -4.17 -4.90 15.66
C HIS A 236 -2.64 -4.77 15.59
N ILE A 237 -2.01 -4.06 16.53
CA ILE A 237 -0.57 -3.74 16.48
C ILE A 237 0.29 -4.99 16.44
N ASN A 238 -0.18 -6.08 17.04
CA ASN A 238 0.50 -7.37 17.04
C ASN A 238 0.74 -7.88 15.59
N VAL A 239 -0.23 -7.71 14.69
CA VAL A 239 -0.10 -8.14 13.28
C VAL A 239 1.00 -7.33 12.60
N VAL A 240 1.00 -6.02 12.80
CA VAL A 240 2.03 -5.11 12.25
C VAL A 240 3.42 -5.50 12.74
N ILE A 241 3.56 -5.78 14.03
CA ILE A 241 4.83 -6.23 14.63
C ILE A 241 5.30 -7.53 13.98
N TRP A 242 4.42 -8.53 13.81
CA TRP A 242 4.80 -9.80 13.19
C TRP A 242 5.23 -9.64 11.72
N VAL A 243 4.57 -8.76 10.96
CA VAL A 243 4.97 -8.46 9.58
C VAL A 243 6.36 -7.85 9.55
N VAL A 244 6.63 -6.82 10.38
CA VAL A 244 7.94 -6.15 10.42
C VAL A 244 9.06 -7.11 10.85
N LEU A 245 8.84 -7.89 11.90
CA LEU A 245 9.83 -8.89 12.35
C LEU A 245 10.06 -9.98 11.30
N GLY A 246 9.00 -10.42 10.62
CA GLY A 246 9.09 -11.39 9.54
C GLY A 246 9.92 -10.88 8.37
N THR A 247 9.70 -9.63 7.94
CA THR A 247 10.48 -9.00 6.88
C THR A 247 11.97 -8.94 7.24
N ILE A 248 12.31 -8.42 8.43
CA ILE A 248 13.69 -8.34 8.90
C ILE A 248 14.35 -9.72 8.95
N PHE A 249 13.62 -10.74 9.44
CA PHE A 249 14.13 -12.11 9.48
C PHE A 249 14.42 -12.66 8.08
N VAL A 250 13.50 -12.47 7.13
CA VAL A 250 13.67 -12.92 5.74
C VAL A 250 14.83 -12.21 5.08
N GLU A 251 15.00 -10.90 5.28
CA GLU A 251 16.13 -10.14 4.75
C GLU A 251 17.46 -10.65 5.30
N LEU A 252 17.59 -10.78 6.62
CA LEU A 252 18.81 -11.29 7.28
C LEU A 252 19.15 -12.70 6.79
N PHE A 253 18.15 -13.57 6.69
CA PHE A 253 18.34 -14.92 6.19
C PHE A 253 18.83 -14.91 4.73
N THR A 254 18.25 -14.06 3.89
CA THR A 254 18.61 -13.94 2.48
C THR A 254 20.00 -13.34 2.29
N VAL A 255 20.36 -12.33 3.07
CA VAL A 255 21.71 -11.76 3.14
C VAL A 255 22.73 -12.83 3.54
N PHE A 256 22.44 -13.61 4.57
CA PHE A 256 23.29 -14.71 5.02
C PHE A 256 23.52 -15.73 3.90
N LEU A 257 22.45 -16.21 3.26
CA LEU A 257 22.56 -17.16 2.15
C LEU A 257 23.35 -16.58 0.97
N SER A 258 23.14 -15.30 0.64
CA SER A 258 23.84 -14.59 -0.43
C SER A 258 25.36 -14.57 -0.17
N PHE A 259 25.80 -14.16 1.01
CA PHE A 259 27.23 -14.11 1.36
C PHE A 259 27.85 -15.51 1.50
N CYS A 260 27.11 -16.49 2.04
CA CYS A 260 27.58 -17.88 2.09
C CYS A 260 27.84 -18.44 0.69
N LEU A 261 26.89 -18.25 -0.24
CA LEU A 261 27.06 -18.70 -1.61
C LEU A 261 28.16 -17.90 -2.33
N CYS A 262 28.31 -16.61 -2.07
CA CYS A 262 29.41 -15.79 -2.61
C CYS A 262 30.78 -16.31 -2.16
N LYS A 263 30.95 -16.63 -0.87
CA LYS A 263 32.19 -17.19 -0.31
C LYS A 263 32.46 -18.61 -0.82
N ALA A 264 31.42 -19.43 -0.98
CA ALA A 264 31.56 -20.75 -1.55
C ALA A 264 32.07 -20.72 -3.00
N LEU A 265 31.55 -19.77 -3.79
CA LEU A 265 32.03 -19.52 -5.15
C LEU A 265 33.45 -18.98 -5.15
N GLN A 266 33.83 -18.22 -4.11
CA GLN A 266 35.20 -17.73 -3.93
C GLN A 266 36.25 -18.85 -3.92
N GLY A 267 36.07 -19.83 -3.03
CA GLY A 267 36.99 -20.97 -2.95
C GLY A 267 37.06 -21.75 -4.26
N TYR A 268 35.96 -21.85 -5.00
CA TYR A 268 35.92 -22.63 -6.24
C TYR A 268 36.75 -22.04 -7.39
N ASP A 269 36.79 -20.71 -7.58
CA ASP A 269 37.70 -20.15 -8.61
C ASP A 269 39.13 -19.89 -8.10
N ASP A 270 39.36 -19.89 -6.78
CA ASP A 270 40.72 -19.85 -6.23
C ASP A 270 41.43 -21.23 -6.35
N ASP A 271 40.66 -22.33 -6.42
CA ASP A 271 41.14 -23.71 -6.61
C ASP A 271 41.35 -24.12 -8.09
N LYS A 272 41.06 -23.24 -9.06
CA LYS A 272 41.23 -23.49 -10.51
C LYS A 272 42.53 -22.89 -11.05
#